data_AF-A0A7J7RG27-F1
#
_entry.id   AF-A0A7J7RG27-F1
#
_cell.length_a   1.000
_cell.length_b   1.000
_cell.length_c   1.000
_cell.angle_alpha   90.00
_cell.angle_beta   90.00
_cell.angle_gamma   90.00
#
_symmetry.space_group_name_H-M   'P 1'
#
loop_
_entity.id
_entity.type
_entity.pdbx_description
1 polymer ?
#
loop_
_entity_poly.entity_id
_entity_poly.type
_entity_poly.pdbx_seq_one_letter_code
_entity_poly.pdbx_strand_id
1 'polypeptide(L)'
;MATHPDGFRLEGPLAAAQSTGPRTVLYEGPVRGLCPFAPRNSNTMAAAALAAPSLGFDRVIGVLVADRSLTDMHVVDVELSGPPGPTGRSFAVHTHRENPAEPGAVTGSATVTAFWRSLLGCSQLPSRPGIHIC
;
A
#
# COMPACT_ATOMS: atom_id res chain seq x y z
N MET A 1 -2.17 -0.66 5.36
CA MET A 1 -0.90 0.03 5.68
C MET A 1 -1.04 0.68 7.04
N ALA A 2 -0.09 0.41 7.93
CA ALA A 2 0.00 1.05 9.23
C ALA A 2 1.35 1.76 9.38
N THR A 3 1.35 2.93 10.00
CA THR A 3 2.57 3.67 10.38
C THR A 3 2.26 4.61 11.56
N HIS A 4 3.30 5.19 12.16
CA HIS A 4 3.15 6.27 13.12
C HIS A 4 2.28 7.40 12.56
N PRO A 5 1.41 8.03 13.36
CA PRO A 5 0.65 9.21 12.92
C PRO A 5 1.49 10.28 12.22
N ASP A 6 2.71 10.51 12.70
CA ASP A 6 3.62 11.54 12.17
C ASP A 6 4.19 11.19 10.78
N GLY A 7 4.08 9.93 10.34
CA GLY A 7 4.47 9.49 9.00
C GLY A 7 3.41 9.80 7.92
N PHE A 8 2.22 10.25 8.33
CA PHE A 8 1.16 10.58 7.40
C PHE A 8 1.25 12.01 6.87
N ARG A 9 0.88 12.16 5.61
CA ARG A 9 0.75 13.47 4.95
C ARG A 9 -0.58 13.54 4.20
N LEU A 10 -1.65 13.45 4.98
CA LEU A 10 -3.04 13.40 4.50
C LEU A 10 -3.53 14.78 4.09
N GLU A 11 -4.56 14.79 3.26
CA GLU A 11 -5.17 15.98 2.66
C GLU A 11 -6.69 15.90 2.78
N GLY A 12 -7.36 17.05 2.65
CA GLY A 12 -8.81 17.14 2.69
C GLY A 12 -9.43 16.57 3.98
N PRO A 13 -10.55 15.80 3.88
CA PRO A 13 -11.22 15.27 5.06
C PRO A 13 -10.35 14.35 5.92
N LEU A 14 -9.37 13.64 5.34
CA LEU A 14 -8.49 12.76 6.10
C LEU A 14 -7.46 13.53 6.93
N ALA A 15 -7.09 14.75 6.53
CA ALA A 15 -6.21 15.60 7.34
C ALA A 15 -6.86 16.08 8.64
N ALA A 16 -8.19 16.17 8.66
CA ALA A 16 -8.96 16.54 9.85
C ALA A 16 -9.19 15.36 10.80
N ALA A 17 -8.92 14.13 10.37
CA ALA A 17 -9.10 12.94 11.19
C ALA A 17 -8.04 12.92 12.32
N GLN A 18 -8.51 12.95 13.56
CA GLN A 18 -7.62 12.87 14.73
C GLN A 18 -7.33 11.40 15.08
N SER A 19 -6.05 11.05 15.19
CA SER A 19 -5.64 9.78 15.82
C SER A 19 -5.44 10.00 17.32
N THR A 20 -6.52 9.87 18.09
CA THR A 20 -6.49 10.06 19.55
C THR A 20 -6.12 8.78 20.31
N GLY A 21 -6.34 7.61 19.71
CA GLY A 21 -6.04 6.31 20.30
C GLY A 21 -4.60 5.81 20.04
N PRO A 22 -4.22 4.68 20.67
CA PRO A 22 -2.95 4.00 20.39
C PRO A 22 -2.90 3.45 18.95
N ARG A 23 -4.06 3.03 18.42
CA ARG A 23 -4.22 2.53 17.05
C ARG A 23 -5.58 2.97 16.51
N THR A 24 -5.60 3.67 15.38
CA THR A 24 -6.80 4.29 14.79
C THR A 24 -6.87 3.99 13.29
N VAL A 25 -8.00 3.47 12.81
CA VAL A 25 -8.26 3.39 11.35
C VAL A 25 -8.67 4.77 10.86
N LEU A 26 -7.86 5.36 9.98
CA LEU A 26 -8.10 6.67 9.39
C LEU A 26 -8.94 6.59 8.13
N TYR A 27 -8.84 5.48 7.41
CA TYR A 27 -9.56 5.24 6.16
C TYR A 27 -9.72 3.74 5.94
N GLU A 28 -10.89 3.35 5.45
CA GLU A 28 -11.18 2.02 4.92
C GLU A 28 -12.14 2.16 3.74
N GLY A 29 -11.73 1.69 2.55
CA GLY A 29 -12.55 1.78 1.35
C GLY A 29 -11.75 1.64 0.05
N PRO A 30 -12.38 1.87 -1.11
CA PRO A 30 -11.72 1.75 -2.42
C PRO A 30 -10.49 2.65 -2.54
N VAL A 31 -9.38 2.11 -3.07
CA VAL A 31 -8.15 2.88 -3.29
C VAL A 31 -8.39 4.15 -4.13
N ARG A 32 -9.37 4.15 -5.04
CA ARG A 32 -9.79 5.35 -5.78
C ARG A 32 -10.12 6.54 -4.87
N GLY A 33 -10.86 6.29 -3.79
CA GLY A 33 -11.25 7.33 -2.84
C GLY A 33 -10.10 7.74 -1.92
N LEU A 34 -9.14 6.85 -1.71
CA LEU A 34 -7.99 7.12 -0.86
C LEU A 34 -6.95 8.03 -1.52
N CYS A 35 -6.59 7.76 -2.78
CA CYS A 35 -5.47 8.41 -3.45
C CYS A 35 -5.51 9.95 -3.43
N PRO A 36 -6.66 10.63 -3.63
CA PRO A 36 -6.73 12.09 -3.56
C PRO A 36 -6.41 12.66 -2.17
N PHE A 37 -6.60 11.89 -1.10
CA PHE A 37 -6.46 12.36 0.28
C PHE A 37 -5.21 11.84 0.99
N ALA A 38 -4.50 10.89 0.39
CA ALA A 38 -3.24 10.36 0.93
C ALA A 38 -2.18 10.18 -0.16
N PRO A 39 -1.92 11.20 -1.01
CA PRO A 39 -1.14 11.05 -2.25
C PRO A 39 0.29 10.56 -2.02
N ARG A 40 0.86 10.79 -0.83
CA ARG A 40 2.21 10.35 -0.47
C ARG A 40 2.25 9.00 0.25
N ASN A 41 1.12 8.51 0.76
CA ASN A 41 1.03 7.28 1.54
C ASN A 41 0.32 6.14 0.79
N SER A 42 -0.45 6.44 -0.27
CA SER A 42 -1.22 5.43 -1.01
C SER A 42 -0.46 4.68 -2.11
N ASN A 43 0.82 5.01 -2.38
CA ASN A 43 1.56 4.48 -3.54
C ASN A 43 1.60 2.95 -3.60
N THR A 44 1.84 2.27 -2.47
CA THR A 44 1.83 0.80 -2.43
C THR A 44 0.44 0.23 -2.76
N MET A 45 -0.63 0.88 -2.30
CA MET A 45 -2.00 0.44 -2.58
C MET A 45 -2.42 0.71 -4.03
N ALA A 46 -1.99 1.85 -4.57
CA ALA A 46 -2.17 2.17 -5.99
C ALA A 46 -1.41 1.19 -6.89
N ALA A 47 -0.19 0.80 -6.51
CA ALA A 47 0.57 -0.24 -7.20
C ALA A 47 -0.16 -1.60 -7.17
N ALA A 48 -0.75 -1.98 -6.03
CA ALA A 48 -1.57 -3.18 -5.93
C ALA A 48 -2.81 -3.12 -6.84
N ALA A 49 -3.49 -1.96 -6.90
CA ALA A 49 -4.61 -1.74 -7.81
C ALA A 49 -4.22 -1.85 -9.29
N LEU A 50 -3.04 -1.35 -9.67
CA LEU A 50 -2.50 -1.48 -11.03
C LEU A 50 -2.10 -2.93 -11.34
N ALA A 51 -1.53 -3.65 -10.37
CA ALA A 51 -1.11 -5.05 -10.52
C ALA A 51 -2.30 -6.03 -10.56
N ALA A 52 -3.46 -5.65 -10.03
CA ALA A 52 -4.68 -6.44 -10.03
C ALA A 52 -5.76 -5.82 -10.95
N PRO A 53 -5.60 -5.87 -12.28
CA PRO A 53 -6.50 -5.18 -13.22
C PRO A 53 -7.96 -5.65 -13.14
N SER A 54 -8.21 -6.90 -12.71
CA SER A 54 -9.55 -7.41 -12.46
C SER A 54 -10.21 -6.80 -11.21
N LEU A 55 -9.47 -6.14 -10.34
CA LEU A 55 -9.99 -5.41 -9.17
C LEU A 55 -9.93 -3.90 -9.41
N GLY A 56 -8.76 -3.41 -9.82
CA GLY A 56 -8.51 -1.99 -10.05
C GLY A 56 -8.69 -1.13 -8.80
N PHE A 57 -8.73 0.18 -8.99
CA PHE A 57 -8.83 1.16 -7.90
C PHE A 57 -10.19 1.12 -7.16
N ASP A 58 -11.22 0.55 -7.79
CA ASP A 58 -12.57 0.51 -7.25
C ASP A 58 -12.80 -0.69 -6.34
N ARG A 59 -12.12 -1.82 -6.58
CA ARG A 59 -12.31 -3.06 -5.80
C ARG A 59 -11.11 -3.45 -4.94
N VAL A 60 -9.94 -2.84 -5.12
CA VAL A 60 -8.89 -2.93 -4.11
C VAL A 60 -9.27 -2.02 -2.94
N ILE A 61 -9.34 -2.61 -1.75
CA ILE A 61 -9.67 -1.90 -0.51
C ILE A 61 -8.38 -1.46 0.18
N GLY A 62 -8.23 -0.15 0.34
CA GLY A 62 -7.16 0.45 1.12
C GLY A 62 -7.59 0.64 2.57
N VAL A 63 -6.73 0.25 3.50
CA VAL A 63 -6.89 0.53 4.94
C VAL A 63 -5.68 1.31 5.41
N LEU A 64 -5.91 2.54 5.89
CA LEU A 64 -4.88 3.37 6.53
C LEU A 64 -5.06 3.32 8.04
N VAL A 65 -4.00 2.93 8.74
CA VAL A 65 -4.00 2.83 10.19
C VAL A 65 -2.89 3.70 10.76
N ALA A 66 -3.26 4.60 11.67
CA ALA A 66 -2.32 5.30 12.53
C ALA A 66 -2.07 4.47 13.77
N ASP A 67 -0.81 4.07 13.97
CA ASP A 67 -0.41 3.22 15.08
C ASP A 67 0.79 3.82 15.80
N ARG A 68 0.59 4.25 17.05
CA ARG A 68 1.63 4.90 17.86
C ARG A 68 2.70 3.94 18.36
N SER A 69 2.48 2.62 18.25
CA SER A 69 3.49 1.61 18.59
C SER A 69 4.55 1.43 17.50
N LEU A 70 4.28 1.87 16.27
CA LEU A 70 5.21 1.78 15.14
C LEU A 70 6.16 2.98 15.14
N THR A 71 7.25 2.91 15.90
CA THR A 71 8.19 4.04 16.07
C THR A 71 9.22 4.17 14.96
N ASP A 72 9.56 3.08 14.29
CA ASP A 72 10.74 2.96 13.42
C ASP A 72 10.47 2.10 12.16
N MET A 73 9.19 1.89 11.81
CA MET A 73 8.81 1.08 10.66
C MET A 73 7.45 1.43 10.08
N HIS A 74 7.19 0.88 8.90
CA HIS A 74 5.90 0.86 8.23
C HIS A 74 5.48 -0.59 8.02
N VAL A 75 4.21 -0.87 8.30
CA VAL A 75 3.63 -2.21 8.10
C VAL A 75 2.67 -2.18 6.93
N VAL A 76 2.79 -3.15 6.03
CA VAL A 76 1.85 -3.39 4.94
C VAL A 76 1.39 -4.83 4.98
N ASP A 77 0.11 -5.00 5.30
CA ASP A 77 -0.63 -6.24 5.10
C ASP A 77 -1.34 -6.20 3.75
N VAL A 78 -1.29 -7.34 3.05
CA VAL A 78 -2.04 -7.58 1.81
C VAL A 78 -2.79 -8.89 1.95
N GLU A 79 -4.12 -8.80 1.87
CA GLU A 79 -5.02 -9.94 1.82
C GLU A 79 -5.59 -10.07 0.41
N LEU A 80 -5.57 -11.29 -0.12
CA LEU A 80 -6.12 -11.60 -1.43
C LEU A 80 -6.82 -12.95 -1.42
N SER A 81 -7.97 -13.02 -2.07
CA SER A 81 -8.69 -14.27 -2.32
C SER A 81 -8.91 -14.46 -3.81
N GLY A 82 -8.72 -15.70 -4.27
CA GLY A 82 -9.00 -16.11 -5.64
C GLY A 82 -10.49 -16.30 -5.93
N PRO A 83 -10.86 -16.41 -7.21
CA PRO A 83 -12.20 -16.88 -7.58
C PRO A 83 -12.42 -18.31 -7.06
N PRO A 84 -13.68 -18.72 -6.80
CA PRO A 84 -13.99 -20.08 -6.41
C PRO A 84 -13.55 -21.07 -7.48
N GLY A 85 -12.87 -22.13 -7.06
CA GLY A 85 -12.53 -23.26 -7.93
C GLY A 85 -13.70 -24.22 -8.15
N PRO A 86 -13.49 -25.35 -8.87
CA PRO A 86 -14.53 -26.32 -9.17
C PRO A 86 -15.24 -26.91 -7.95
N THR A 87 -14.56 -26.93 -6.78
CA THR A 87 -15.10 -27.42 -5.51
C THR A 87 -15.78 -26.33 -4.68
N GLY A 88 -15.91 -25.11 -5.21
CA GLY A 88 -16.46 -23.94 -4.51
C GLY A 88 -15.49 -23.29 -3.52
N ARG A 89 -14.27 -23.81 -3.34
CA ARG A 89 -13.23 -23.22 -2.48
C ARG A 89 -12.37 -22.23 -3.25
N SER A 90 -12.03 -21.11 -2.60
CA SER A 90 -11.05 -20.14 -3.09
C SER A 90 -9.69 -20.35 -2.42
N PHE A 91 -8.61 -20.03 -3.14
CA PHE A 91 -7.33 -19.81 -2.48
C PHE A 91 -7.34 -18.46 -1.75
N ALA A 92 -6.59 -18.36 -0.67
CA ALA A 92 -6.39 -17.11 0.06
C ALA A 92 -4.90 -16.93 0.37
N VAL A 93 -4.44 -15.69 0.32
CA VAL A 93 -3.07 -15.30 0.62
C VAL A 93 -3.12 -14.11 1.57
N HIS A 94 -2.31 -14.19 2.61
CA HIS A 94 -1.97 -13.07 3.49
C HIS A 94 -0.46 -12.84 3.39
N THR A 95 -0.06 -11.61 3.11
CA THR A 95 1.35 -11.19 3.11
C THR A 95 1.52 -10.04 4.08
N HIS A 96 2.51 -10.18 4.96
CA HIS A 96 2.89 -9.17 5.93
C HIS A 96 4.28 -8.63 5.59
N ARG A 97 4.42 -7.31 5.54
CA ARG A 97 5.70 -6.65 5.28
C ARG A 97 5.95 -5.57 6.31
N GLU A 98 7.05 -5.72 7.04
CA GLU A 98 7.65 -4.67 7.87
C GLU A 98 8.76 -3.99 7.07
N ASN A 99 8.74 -2.66 7.02
CA ASN A 99 9.72 -1.86 6.30
C ASN A 99 10.28 -0.79 7.24
N PRO A 100 11.55 -0.88 7.66
CA PRO A 100 12.17 0.12 8.52
C PRO A 100 12.07 1.53 7.93
N ALA A 101 11.76 2.50 8.78
CA ALA A 101 11.57 3.89 8.41
C ALA A 101 11.88 4.81 9.60
N GLU A 102 12.59 5.91 9.35
CA GLU A 102 12.84 6.91 10.40
C GLU A 102 11.54 7.51 10.93
N PRO A 103 11.49 7.94 12.21
CA PRO A 103 10.32 8.58 12.77
C PRO A 103 9.82 9.75 11.90
N GLY A 104 8.53 9.72 11.55
CA GLY A 104 7.90 10.75 10.72
C GLY A 104 8.25 10.70 9.22
N ALA A 105 9.08 9.74 8.80
CA ALA A 105 9.33 9.49 7.38
C ALA A 105 8.08 8.92 6.70
N VAL A 106 7.90 9.30 5.44
CA VAL A 106 6.78 8.85 4.60
C VAL A 106 7.16 7.58 3.81
N THR A 107 8.46 7.31 3.72
CA THR A 107 9.04 6.26 2.89
C THR A 107 10.06 5.48 3.70
N GLY A 108 9.94 4.16 3.72
CA GLY A 108 10.94 3.28 4.34
C GLY A 108 12.09 2.93 3.39
N SER A 109 13.16 2.42 3.98
CA SER A 109 14.48 2.23 3.33
C SER A 109 14.47 1.25 2.15
N ALA A 110 13.56 0.26 2.14
CA ALA A 110 13.47 -0.73 1.06
C ALA A 110 13.17 -0.11 -0.33
N THR A 111 12.64 1.11 -0.37
CA THR A 111 12.23 1.77 -1.62
C THR A 111 13.40 2.01 -2.57
N VAL A 112 14.58 2.36 -2.04
CA VAL A 112 15.78 2.61 -2.85
C VAL A 112 16.26 1.32 -3.51
N THR A 113 16.32 0.22 -2.73
CA THR A 113 16.72 -1.09 -3.24
C THR A 113 15.71 -1.63 -4.25
N ALA A 114 14.40 -1.46 -4.00
CA ALA A 114 13.36 -1.86 -4.94
C ALA A 114 13.50 -1.12 -6.27
N PHE A 115 13.67 0.20 -6.24
CA PHE A 115 13.89 1.01 -7.44
C PHE A 115 15.13 0.56 -8.23
N TRP A 116 16.26 0.35 -7.55
CA TRP A 116 17.49 -0.13 -8.20
C TRP A 116 17.29 -1.51 -8.87
N ARG A 117 16.60 -2.44 -8.20
CA ARG A 117 16.28 -3.75 -8.77
C ARG A 117 15.37 -3.64 -9.98
N SER A 118 14.37 -2.76 -9.96
CA SER A 118 13.52 -2.50 -11.13
C SER A 118 14.35 -1.95 -12.31
N LEU A 119 15.31 -1.03 -12.08
CA LEU A 119 16.22 -0.55 -13.13
C LEU A 119 17.07 -1.68 -13.73
N LEU A 120 17.64 -2.55 -12.88
CA LEU A 120 18.40 -3.72 -13.33
C LEU A 120 17.55 -4.74 -14.09
N GLY A 121 16.27 -4.90 -13.70
CA GLY A 121 15.32 -5.74 -14.44
C GLY A 121 15.00 -5.15 -15.81
N CYS A 122 14.72 -3.84 -15.86
CA CYS A 122 14.43 -3.13 -17.11
C CYS A 122 15.57 -3.20 -18.13
N SER A 123 16.83 -3.15 -17.68
CA SER A 123 17.98 -3.24 -18.61
C SER A 123 18.10 -4.61 -19.29
N GLN A 124 17.40 -5.63 -18.78
CA GLN A 124 17.39 -6.99 -19.32
C GLN A 124 16.12 -7.29 -20.12
N LEU A 125 15.12 -6.40 -20.13
CA LEU A 125 13.84 -6.62 -20.78
C LEU A 125 13.84 -6.12 -22.24
N PRO A 126 13.26 -6.88 -23.18
CA PRO A 126 13.04 -6.39 -24.53
C PRO A 126 12.02 -5.25 -24.53
N SER A 127 12.29 -4.21 -25.32
CA SER A 127 11.39 -3.05 -25.42
C SER A 127 10.03 -3.49 -25.98
N ARG A 128 8.98 -3.32 -25.18
CA ARG A 128 7.58 -3.62 -25.54
C ARG A 128 6.69 -2.44 -25.15
N PRO A 129 5.67 -2.08 -25.97
CA PRO A 129 4.72 -1.04 -25.61
C PRO A 129 3.98 -1.36 -24.30
N GLY A 130 3.60 -0.32 -23.55
CA GLY A 130 2.76 -0.43 -22.34
C GLY A 130 3.51 -0.22 -21.02
N ILE A 131 2.77 -0.36 -19.92
CA ILE A 131 3.30 -0.30 -18.55
C ILE A 131 3.71 -1.70 -18.13
N HIS A 132 4.97 -1.85 -17.74
CA HIS A 132 5.50 -3.11 -17.19
C HIS A 132 5.83 -2.87 -15.72
N ILE A 133 5.25 -3.67 -14.84
CA ILE A 133 5.54 -3.62 -13.41
C ILE A 133 6.71 -4.59 -13.18
N CYS A 134 7.82 -4.05 -12.68
CA CYS A 134 9.10 -4.76 -12.51
C CYS A 134 9.41 -5.00 -11.03
#